data_AF-A0A6G6YQD8-F1
#
_entry.id   AF-A0A6G6YQD8-F1
#
_cell.length_a   1.000
_cell.length_b   1.000
_cell.length_c   1.000
_cell.angle_alpha   90.00
_cell.angle_beta   90.00
_cell.angle_gamma   90.00
#
_symmetry.space_group_name_H-M   'P 1'
#
loop_
_entity.id
_entity.type
_entity.pdbx_description
1 polymer ?
#
loop_
_entity_poly.entity_id
_entity_poly.type
_entity_poly.pdbx_seq_one_letter_code
_entity_poly.pdbx_strand_id
1 'polypeptide(L)' 'MNFEAALKRKLKLQGVEFVEATDATLIFKINGSSFSVPRPLNDGGWTTAQQELIANTLEYLGLEFWPLDFH' A
#
# COMPACT_ATOMS: atom_id res chain seq x y z
N MET A 1 0.80 -15.35 -3.80
CA MET A 1 1.62 -14.12 -3.66
C MET A 1 0.77 -13.06 -2.98
N ASN A 2 1.19 -12.50 -1.84
CA ASN A 2 0.36 -11.57 -1.06
C ASN A 2 0.79 -10.12 -1.35
N PHE A 3 0.03 -9.42 -2.19
CA PHE A 3 0.29 -8.02 -2.57
C PHE A 3 0.40 -7.09 -1.36
N GLU A 4 -0.41 -7.33 -0.30
CA GLU A 4 -0.35 -6.55 0.93
C GLU A 4 1.03 -6.64 1.61
N ALA A 5 1.63 -7.83 1.62
CA ALA A 5 2.95 -8.04 2.20
C ALA A 5 4.03 -7.34 1.37
N ALA A 6 3.93 -7.40 0.03
CA ALA A 6 4.86 -6.70 -0.87
C ALA A 6 4.75 -5.17 -0.72
N LEU A 7 3.52 -4.64 -0.67
CA LEU A 7 3.22 -3.23 -0.42
C LEU A 7 3.82 -2.77 0.91
N LYS A 8 3.54 -3.48 2.01
CA LYS A 8 4.08 -3.16 3.34
C LYS A 8 5.61 -3.16 3.35
N ARG A 9 6.26 -4.14 2.69
CA ARG A 9 7.73 -4.22 2.61
C ARG A 9 8.31 -3.05 1.83
N LYS A 10 7.75 -2.72 0.66
CA LYS A 10 8.22 -1.61 -0.19
C LYS A 10 8.08 -0.27 0.50
N LEU A 11 6.96 -0.04 1.18
CA LEU A 11 6.69 1.19 1.92
C LEU A 11 7.64 1.32 3.13
N LYS A 12 7.88 0.23 3.87
CA LYS A 12 8.83 0.22 4.97
C LYS A 12 10.25 0.62 4.55
N LEU A 13 10.70 0.18 3.37
CA LEU A 13 12.03 0.57 2.82
C LEU A 13 12.14 2.06 2.52
N GLN A 14 11.01 2.75 2.32
CA GLN A 14 10.94 4.19 2.05
C GLN A 14 10.67 5.00 3.33
N GLY A 15 10.74 4.38 4.50
CA GLY A 15 10.47 5.06 5.77
C GLY A 15 8.99 5.29 6.06
N VAL A 16 8.10 4.61 5.34
CA VAL A 16 6.65 4.65 5.59
C VAL A 16 6.29 3.56 6.61
N GLU A 17 5.66 3.98 7.69
CA GLU A 17 5.24 3.10 8.78
C GLU A 17 3.80 2.62 8.56
N PHE A 18 3.56 1.33 8.76
CA PHE A 18 2.20 0.79 8.82
C PHE A 18 1.60 1.10 10.20
N VAL A 19 0.39 1.68 10.22
CA VAL A 19 -0.31 2.06 11.44
C VAL A 19 -1.31 0.96 11.83
N GLU A 20 -2.32 0.75 10.99
CA GLU A 20 -3.38 -0.23 11.23
C GLU A 20 -4.08 -0.63 9.92
N ALA A 21 -4.83 -1.72 9.97
CA ALA A 21 -5.68 -2.18 8.88
C ALA A 21 -7.11 -2.25 9.39
N THR A 22 -8.04 -1.62 8.67
CA THR A 22 -9.47 -1.79 8.87
C THR A 22 -10.02 -2.80 7.87
N ASP A 23 -11.34 -3.04 7.89
CA ASP A 23 -12.00 -3.91 6.93
C ASP A 23 -11.76 -3.46 5.47
N ALA A 24 -11.78 -2.14 5.21
CA ALA A 24 -11.74 -1.58 3.86
C ALA A 24 -10.46 -0.83 3.50
N THR A 25 -9.56 -0.57 4.46
CA THR A 25 -8.40 0.30 4.23
C THR A 25 -7.16 -0.12 5.00
N LEU A 26 -5.99 0.20 4.46
CA LEU A 26 -4.71 0.16 5.16
C LEU A 26 -4.27 1.59 5.45
N ILE A 27 -3.87 1.86 6.70
CA ILE A 27 -3.41 3.17 7.14
C ILE A 27 -1.90 3.15 7.30
N PHE A 28 -1.24 4.14 6.70
CA PHE A 28 0.20 4.33 6.70
C PHE A 28 0.57 5.72 7.20
N LYS A 29 1.80 5.90 7.67
CA LYS A 29 2.35 7.16 8.15
C LYS A 29 3.70 7.44 7.49
N ILE A 30 3.88 8.66 7.02
CA ILE A 30 5.14 9.16 6.44
C ILE A 30 5.40 10.57 6.96
N ASN A 31 6.60 10.82 7.51
CA ASN A 31 7.03 12.16 7.97
C ASN A 31 6.01 12.87 8.91
N GLY A 32 5.28 12.11 9.73
CA GLY A 32 4.27 12.66 10.64
C GLY A 32 2.86 12.80 10.04
N SER A 33 2.69 12.60 8.73
CA SER A 33 1.40 12.61 8.04
C SER A 33 0.87 11.21 7.81
N SER A 34 -0.42 10.99 8.05
CA SER A 34 -1.09 9.71 7.80
C SER A 34 -1.82 9.73 6.45
N PHE A 35 -1.78 8.61 5.74
CA PHE A 35 -2.57 8.39 4.53
C PHE A 35 -3.18 6.99 4.55
N SER A 36 -4.22 6.77 3.75
CA SER A 36 -4.90 5.49 3.64
C SER A 36 -4.97 5.02 2.20
N VAL A 37 -4.97 3.71 2.01
CA VAL A 37 -5.19 3.07 0.72
C VAL A 37 -6.30 2.01 0.84
N PRO A 38 -7.07 1.75 -0.22
CA PRO A 38 -8.12 0.73 -0.18
C PRO A 38 -7.52 -0.65 0.08
N ARG A 39 -8.25 -1.50 0.79
CA ARG A 39 -7.96 -2.92 1.02
C ARG A 39 -9.09 -3.76 0.43
N PRO A 40 -8.82 -4.92 -0.17
CA PRO A 40 -9.89 -5.82 -0.61
C PRO A 40 -10.71 -6.31 0.59
N LEU A 41 -12.03 -6.12 0.52
CA LEU A 41 -12.99 -6.44 1.57
C LEU A 41 -13.25 -7.96 1.76
N ASN A 42 -12.88 -8.79 0.77
CA ASN A 42 -13.12 -10.24 0.77
C ASN A 42 -12.00 -10.99 0.04
N ASP A 43 -11.88 -12.31 0.28
CA ASP A 43 -10.90 -13.29 -0.25
C ASP A 43 -10.66 -13.29 -1.79
N GLY A 44 -11.35 -12.46 -2.56
CA GLY A 44 -11.17 -12.31 -4.01
C GLY A 44 -9.85 -11.67 -4.44
N GLY A 45 -9.01 -11.22 -3.51
CA GLY A 45 -7.70 -10.65 -3.79
C GLY A 45 -7.73 -9.19 -4.24
N TRP A 46 -6.55 -8.63 -4.52
CA TRP A 46 -6.36 -7.24 -4.91
C TRP A 46 -6.68 -7.04 -6.39
N THR A 47 -7.73 -6.27 -6.70
CA THR A 47 -8.10 -5.98 -8.10
C THR A 47 -7.11 -5.02 -8.76
N THR A 48 -6.96 -5.07 -10.10
CA THR A 48 -6.08 -4.16 -10.85
C THR A 48 -6.40 -2.69 -10.55
N ALA A 49 -7.68 -2.32 -10.52
CA ALA A 49 -8.10 -0.95 -10.21
C ALA A 49 -7.66 -0.50 -8.80
N GLN A 50 -7.67 -1.39 -7.81
CA GLN A 50 -7.14 -1.08 -6.47
C GLN A 50 -5.63 -0.91 -6.49
N GLN A 51 -4.91 -1.78 -7.22
CA GLN A 51 -3.46 -1.68 -7.36
C GLN A 51 -3.03 -0.38 -8.07
N GLU A 52 -3.75 0.01 -9.12
CA GLU A 52 -3.56 1.28 -9.84
C GLU A 52 -3.84 2.48 -8.95
N LEU A 53 -4.94 2.45 -8.18
CA LEU A 53 -5.26 3.55 -7.25
C LEU A 53 -4.20 3.70 -6.15
N ILE A 54 -3.68 2.58 -5.64
CA ILE A 54 -2.55 2.58 -4.70
C ILE A 54 -1.31 3.18 -5.36
N ALA A 55 -0.95 2.72 -6.57
CA ALA A 55 0.21 3.23 -7.29
C ALA A 55 0.12 4.75 -7.50
N ASN A 56 -1.04 5.26 -7.95
CA ASN A 56 -1.28 6.69 -8.14
C ASN A 56 -1.21 7.48 -6.82
N THR A 57 -1.74 6.91 -5.73
CA THR A 57 -1.66 7.54 -4.39
C THR A 57 -0.21 7.65 -3.93
N LEU A 58 0.58 6.59 -4.14
CA LEU A 58 1.99 6.57 -3.78
C LEU A 58 2.80 7.53 -4.65
N GLU A 59 2.55 7.56 -5.96
CA GLU A 59 3.18 8.51 -6.89
C GLU A 59 2.89 9.96 -6.50
N TYR A 60 1.63 10.29 -6.15
CA TYR A 60 1.26 11.62 -5.66
C TYR A 60 2.00 12.02 -4.38
N LEU A 61 2.32 11.04 -3.52
CA LEU A 61 3.10 11.22 -2.30
C LEU A 61 4.63 11.22 -2.55
N GLY A 62 5.08 11.05 -3.79
CA GLY A 62 6.49 10.95 -4.16
C GLY A 62 7.14 9.62 -3.75
N LEU A 63 6.35 8.56 -3.57
CA LEU A 63 6.79 7.22 -3.21
C LEU A 63 6.90 6.32 -4.43
N GLU A 64 8.02 5.61 -4.54
CA GLU A 64 8.25 4.64 -5.60
C GLU A 64 7.56 3.32 -5.26
N PHE A 65 6.49 3.00 -5.99
CA PHE A 65 5.79 1.72 -5.83
C PHE A 65 6.41 0.58 -6.66
N TRP A 66 6.99 0.90 -7.82
CA TRP A 66 7.55 -0.08 -8.76
C TRP A 66 9.09 -0.09 -8.76
N PRO A 67 9.72 -1.24 -9.10
CA PRO A 67 9.10 -2.56 -9.22
C PRO A 67 8.74 -3.16 -7.85
N LEU A 68 7.73 -4.04 -7.84
CA LEU A 68 7.44 -4.95 -6.74
C LEU A 68 8.42 -6.13 -6.83
N ASP A 69 9.32 -6.24 -5.85
CA ASP A 69 10.28 -7.35 -5.78
C ASP A 69 9.55 -8.60 -5.25
N PHE A 70 9.34 -9.60 -6.11
CA PHE A 70 8.62 -10.86 -5.80
C PHE A 70 9.56 -12.03 -5.49
N HIS A 71 10.74 -11.76 -4.92
CA HIS A 71 11.81 -12.75 -4.72
C HIS A 71 11.59 -13.72 -3.57
#